data_AF-A0A363T085-F1
#
_entry.id   AF-A0A363T085-F1
#
_cell.length_a   1.000
_cell.length_b   1.000
_cell.length_c   1.000
_cell.angle_alpha   90.00
_cell.angle_beta   90.00
_cell.angle_gamma   90.00
#
_symmetry.space_group_name_H-M   'P 1'
#
loop_
_entity.id
_entity.type
_entity.pdbx_description
1 polymer ?
#
loop_
_entity_poly.entity_id
_entity_poly.type
_entity_poly.pdbx_seq_one_letter_code
_entity_poly.pdbx_strand_id
1 'polypeptide(L)'
;MKKRPVGVTILAILAGIAAVLAAIHALQSLGILPFFIGEFKIHAFSFWSFLMWALMVWVWAWLVKLLWDVDKQAWLFLAVITAFNLILDFTVMLGAGNWSDVSVSFILNAIILIYCLLPGVKKAFEVA
;
A
#
# COMPACT_ATOMS: atom_id res chain seq x y z
N MET A 1 -22.25 -14.65 -9.94
CA MET A 1 -20.97 -14.20 -9.37
C MET A 1 -19.99 -14.04 -10.53
N LYS A 2 -19.49 -12.84 -10.83
CA LYS A 2 -18.45 -12.66 -11.86
C LYS A 2 -17.24 -13.51 -11.47
N LYS A 3 -16.70 -14.32 -12.39
CA LYS A 3 -15.58 -15.22 -12.12
C LYS A 3 -14.34 -14.37 -11.81
N ARG A 4 -13.95 -14.30 -10.54
CA ARG A 4 -12.84 -13.45 -10.08
C ARG A 4 -11.51 -14.04 -10.57
N PRO A 5 -10.70 -13.29 -11.35
CA PRO A 5 -9.41 -13.77 -11.77
C PRO A 5 -8.45 -13.85 -10.58
N VAL A 6 -7.58 -14.86 -10.58
CA VAL A 6 -6.60 -15.10 -9.50
C VAL A 6 -5.73 -13.85 -9.24
N GLY A 7 -5.41 -13.08 -10.28
CA GLY A 7 -4.66 -11.82 -10.16
C GLY A 7 -5.35 -10.76 -9.28
N VAL A 8 -6.68 -10.67 -9.32
CA VAL A 8 -7.43 -9.72 -8.48
C VAL A 8 -7.41 -10.16 -7.02
N THR A 9 -7.50 -11.47 -6.78
CA THR A 9 -7.38 -12.03 -5.42
C THR A 9 -5.99 -11.75 -4.83
N ILE A 10 -4.92 -11.92 -5.62
CA ILE A 10 -3.55 -11.58 -5.18
C ILE A 10 -3.45 -10.10 -4.82
N LEU A 11 -3.98 -9.20 -5.67
CA LEU A 11 -3.99 -7.76 -5.39
C LEU A 11 -4.76 -7.42 -4.12
N ALA A 12 -5.93 -8.05 -3.89
CA ALA A 12 -6.70 -7.86 -2.68
C ALA A 12 -5.95 -8.35 -1.43
N ILE A 13 -5.21 -9.45 -1.52
CA ILE A 13 -4.35 -9.95 -0.43
C ILE A 13 -3.21 -8.97 -0.16
N LEU A 14 -2.52 -8.49 -1.19
CA LEU A 14 -1.43 -7.51 -1.04
C LEU A 14 -1.93 -6.19 -0.43
N ALA A 15 -3.08 -5.69 -0.88
CA ALA A 15 -3.72 -4.52 -0.29
C ALA A 15 -4.14 -4.77 1.17
N GLY A 16 -4.59 -5.98 1.50
CA GLY A 16 -4.90 -6.38 2.87
C GLY A 16 -3.66 -6.39 3.77
N ILE A 17 -2.53 -6.91 3.28
CA ILE A 17 -1.24 -6.86 3.99
C ILE A 17 -0.82 -5.41 4.23
N ALA A 18 -0.94 -4.55 3.21
CA ALA A 18 -0.63 -3.12 3.34
C ALA A 18 -1.53 -2.42 4.38
N ALA A 19 -2.82 -2.77 4.45
CA ALA A 19 -3.73 -2.26 5.48
C ALA A 19 -3.28 -2.66 6.89
N VAL A 20 -2.86 -3.91 7.08
CA VAL A 20 -2.37 -4.41 8.36
C VAL A 20 -1.08 -3.70 8.77
N LEU A 21 -0.14 -3.52 7.84
CA LEU A 21 1.10 -2.79 8.09
C LEU A 21 0.82 -1.34 8.49
N ALA A 22 -0.06 -0.64 7.76
CA ALA A 22 -0.48 0.70 8.11
C ALA A 22 -1.13 0.77 9.50
N ALA A 23 -1.89 -0.25 9.89
CA ALA A 23 -2.52 -0.32 11.20
C ALA A 23 -1.49 -0.51 12.32
N ILE A 24 -0.46 -1.33 12.08
CA ILE A 24 0.67 -1.47 13.01
C ILE A 24 1.36 -0.11 13.20
N HIS A 25 1.61 0.63 12.12
CA HIS A 25 2.27 1.94 12.20
C HIS A 25 1.38 2.99 12.90
N ALA A 26 0.06 2.94 12.69
CA ALA A 26 -0.90 3.75 13.44
C ALA A 26 -0.81 3.46 14.95
N LEU A 27 -0.82 2.18 15.34
CA LEU A 27 -0.69 1.79 16.76
C LEU A 27 0.68 2.16 17.35
N GLN A 28 1.75 2.06 16.57
CA GLN A 28 3.09 2.49 16.97
C GLN A 28 3.15 4.01 17.22
N SER A 29 2.48 4.81 16.38
CA SER A 29 2.44 6.27 16.54
C SER A 29 1.65 6.75 17.77
N LEU A 30 0.75 5.91 18.30
CA LEU A 30 0.08 6.09 19.59
C LEU A 30 0.94 5.65 20.78
N GLY A 31 2.08 4.99 20.55
CA GLY A 31 2.91 4.39 21.58
C GLY A 31 2.39 3.05 22.13
N ILE A 32 1.42 2.42 21.46
CA ILE A 32 0.84 1.13 21.89
C ILE A 32 1.74 -0.04 21.50
N LEU A 33 2.33 0.01 20.29
CA LEU A 33 3.26 -1.00 19.79
C LEU A 33 4.68 -0.45 19.67
N PRO A 34 5.72 -1.26 19.94
CA PRO A 34 7.10 -0.86 19.70
C PRO A 34 7.45 -0.84 18.21
N PHE A 35 8.39 0.03 17.82
CA PHE A 35 8.98 0.01 16.48
C PHE A 35 10.07 -1.07 16.41
N PHE A 36 10.00 -1.95 15.41
CA PHE A 36 10.92 -3.10 15.26
C PHE A 36 12.12 -2.80 14.34
N ILE A 37 12.07 -1.71 13.55
CA ILE A 37 13.11 -1.35 12.57
C ILE A 37 13.39 0.17 12.69
N GLY A 38 14.64 0.53 13.01
CA GLY A 38 15.13 1.92 13.15
C GLY A 38 15.48 2.33 14.58
N GLU A 39 16.62 3.02 14.77
CA GLU A 39 16.98 3.65 16.05
C GLU A 39 16.32 5.02 16.17
N PHE A 40 15.41 5.25 17.12
CA PHE A 40 15.16 6.62 17.61
C PHE A 40 14.77 6.69 19.09
N LYS A 41 15.43 7.61 19.80
CA LYS A 41 15.49 7.78 21.26
C LYS A 41 14.33 8.57 21.89
N ILE A 42 13.27 8.92 21.16
CA ILE A 42 12.20 9.78 21.68
C ILE A 42 10.85 9.26 21.21
N HIS A 43 10.22 8.42 22.03
CA HIS A 43 8.83 8.00 21.86
C HIS A 43 7.92 9.17 22.25
N ALA A 44 7.80 10.16 21.37
CA ALA A 44 6.76 11.17 21.47
C ALA A 44 5.54 10.65 20.71
N PHE A 45 4.49 10.29 21.45
CA PHE A 45 3.14 10.16 20.90
C PHE A 45 2.89 11.28 19.89
N SER A 46 2.53 10.91 18.66
CA SER A 46 2.28 11.86 17.58
C SER A 46 0.87 11.63 17.04
N PHE A 47 -0.07 12.44 17.52
CA PHE A 47 -1.44 12.41 17.03
C PHE A 47 -1.53 12.65 15.51
N TRP A 48 -0.65 13.52 14.98
CA TRP A 48 -0.59 13.78 13.55
C TRP A 48 -0.16 12.55 12.76
N SER A 49 0.90 11.87 13.18
CA SER A 49 1.36 10.64 12.54
C SER A 49 0.31 9.54 12.63
N PHE A 50 -0.37 9.42 13.77
CA PHE A 50 -1.49 8.50 13.94
C PHE A 50 -2.60 8.77 12.93
N LEU A 51 -3.02 10.03 12.80
CA LEU A 51 -4.09 10.41 11.89
C LEU A 51 -3.74 10.04 10.43
N MET A 52 -2.50 10.29 10.01
CA MET A 52 -2.05 9.95 8.66
C MET A 52 -2.03 8.44 8.42
N TRP A 53 -1.52 7.65 9.38
CA TRP A 53 -1.51 6.19 9.27
C TRP A 53 -2.92 5.59 9.34
N ALA A 54 -3.80 6.10 10.21
CA ALA A 54 -5.19 5.69 10.30
C ALA A 54 -5.95 5.97 8.99
N LEU A 55 -5.68 7.12 8.34
CA LEU A 55 -6.19 7.41 7.00
C LEU A 55 -5.69 6.39 5.98
N MET A 56 -4.40 6.01 6.02
CA MET A 56 -3.89 4.96 5.13
C MET A 56 -4.56 3.61 5.36
N VAL A 57 -4.79 3.22 6.62
CA VAL A 57 -5.56 2.00 6.94
C VAL A 57 -6.93 2.03 6.26
N TRP A 58 -7.64 3.16 6.38
CA TRP A 58 -8.94 3.34 5.73
C TRP A 58 -8.83 3.20 4.21
N VAL A 59 -7.88 3.87 3.58
CA VAL A 59 -7.66 3.83 2.13
C VAL A 59 -7.39 2.39 1.67
N TRP A 60 -6.51 1.67 2.35
CA TRP A 60 -6.20 0.28 2.01
C TRP A 60 -7.38 -0.66 2.24
N ALA A 61 -8.13 -0.52 3.34
CA ALA A 61 -9.32 -1.31 3.60
C ALA A 61 -10.42 -1.07 2.55
N TRP A 62 -10.60 0.19 2.16
CA TRP A 62 -11.52 0.56 1.08
C TRP A 62 -11.08 -0.01 -0.27
N LEU A 63 -9.78 0.02 -0.55
CA LEU A 63 -9.20 -0.56 -1.76
C LEU A 63 -9.36 -2.08 -1.81
N VAL A 64 -9.19 -2.79 -0.68
CA VAL A 64 -9.47 -4.24 -0.58
C VAL A 64 -10.91 -4.52 -0.98
N LYS A 65 -11.87 -3.75 -0.47
CA LYS A 65 -13.29 -3.90 -0.83
C LYS A 65 -13.52 -3.67 -2.32
N LEU A 66 -13.01 -2.58 -2.87
CA LEU A 66 -13.09 -2.24 -4.30
C LEU A 66 -12.49 -3.34 -5.20
N LEU A 67 -11.33 -3.87 -4.84
CA LEU A 67 -10.68 -4.97 -5.55
C LEU A 67 -11.51 -6.25 -5.45
N TRP A 68 -12.09 -6.55 -4.28
CA TRP A 68 -12.92 -7.72 -4.04
C TRP A 68 -14.22 -7.71 -4.86
N ASP A 69 -14.79 -6.52 -5.03
CA ASP A 69 -15.99 -6.28 -5.83
C ASP A 69 -15.68 -6.15 -7.34
N VAL A 70 -14.39 -6.15 -7.71
CA VAL A 70 -13.90 -5.98 -9.09
C VAL A 70 -14.44 -4.67 -9.71
N ASP A 71 -14.44 -3.60 -8.91
CA ASP A 71 -14.90 -2.28 -9.35
C ASP A 71 -13.89 -1.64 -10.30
N LYS A 72 -14.35 -1.06 -11.41
CA LYS A 72 -13.48 -0.43 -12.42
C LYS A 72 -12.61 0.68 -11.84
N GLN A 73 -13.12 1.41 -10.84
CA GLN A 73 -12.39 2.50 -10.18
C GLN A 73 -11.20 1.99 -9.36
N ALA A 74 -11.27 0.75 -8.85
CA ALA A 74 -10.21 0.13 -8.08
C ALA A 74 -8.90 0.06 -8.87
N TRP A 75 -9.00 -0.26 -10.16
CA TRP A 75 -7.85 -0.38 -11.06
C TRP A 75 -7.11 0.94 -11.21
N LEU A 76 -7.86 2.01 -11.53
CA LEU A 76 -7.27 3.33 -11.74
C LEU A 76 -6.64 3.86 -10.45
N PHE A 77 -7.34 3.74 -9.33
CA PHE A 77 -6.84 4.17 -8.03
C PHE A 77 -5.56 3.43 -7.64
N LEU A 78 -5.55 2.10 -7.79
CA LEU A 78 -4.39 1.28 -7.48
C LEU A 78 -3.20 1.60 -8.39
N ALA A 79 -3.42 1.78 -9.69
CA ALA A 79 -2.38 2.14 -10.63
C ALA A 79 -1.78 3.52 -10.30
N VAL A 80 -2.61 4.52 -10.00
CA VAL A 80 -2.16 5.87 -9.66
C VAL A 80 -1.38 5.87 -8.35
N ILE A 81 -1.89 5.26 -7.28
CA ILE A 81 -1.24 5.32 -5.97
C ILE A 81 0.08 4.57 -5.94
N THR A 82 0.18 3.43 -6.63
CA THR A 82 1.44 2.66 -6.71
C THR A 82 2.47 3.34 -7.59
N ALA A 83 2.06 3.96 -8.71
CA ALA A 83 2.96 4.79 -9.51
C ALA A 83 3.46 6.01 -8.73
N PHE A 84 2.59 6.67 -7.97
CA PHE A 84 2.97 7.80 -7.13
C PHE A 84 3.93 7.39 -6.02
N ASN A 85 3.66 6.29 -5.31
CA ASN A 85 4.56 5.75 -4.29
C ASN A 85 5.94 5.37 -4.88
N LEU A 86 5.98 4.77 -6.07
CA LEU A 86 7.25 4.46 -6.74
C LEU A 86 8.06 5.72 -7.07
N ILE A 87 7.40 6.79 -7.50
CA ILE A 87 8.07 8.09 -7.74
C ILE A 87 8.64 8.62 -6.43
N LEU A 88 7.85 8.62 -5.35
CA LEU A 88 8.31 9.08 -4.03
C LEU A 88 9.49 8.22 -3.53
N ASP A 89 9.36 6.90 -3.53
CA ASP A 89 10.41 5.98 -3.11
C ASP A 89 11.69 6.20 -3.95
N PHE A 90 11.57 6.39 -5.26
CA PHE A 90 12.69 6.71 -6.14
C PHE A 90 13.33 8.06 -5.79
N THR A 91 12.55 9.12 -5.52
CA THR A 91 13.10 10.42 -5.10
C THR A 91 13.81 10.33 -3.74
N VAL A 92 13.29 9.52 -2.81
CA VAL A 92 13.92 9.28 -1.51
C VAL A 92 15.22 8.48 -1.70
N MET A 93 15.26 7.49 -2.57
CA MET A 93 16.50 6.75 -2.90
C MET A 93 17.59 7.66 -3.49
N LEU A 94 17.21 8.70 -4.24
CA LEU A 94 18.15 9.69 -4.78
C LEU A 94 18.61 10.72 -3.73
N GLY A 95 17.75 11.04 -2.76
CA GLY A 95 17.99 12.10 -1.76
C GLY A 95 18.50 11.61 -0.40
N ALA A 96 18.27 10.34 -0.04
CA ALA A 96 18.64 9.75 1.25
C ALA A 96 19.84 8.80 1.12
N GLY A 97 20.71 8.81 2.14
CA GLY A 97 21.93 7.99 2.15
C GLY A 97 21.70 6.48 2.35
N ASN A 98 20.53 6.07 2.84
CA ASN A 98 20.24 4.67 3.17
C ASN A 98 19.06 4.12 2.38
N TRP A 99 19.37 3.20 1.45
CA TRP A 99 18.40 2.55 0.57
C TRP A 99 17.54 1.49 1.27
N SER A 100 17.98 1.00 2.43
CA SER A 100 17.26 -0.01 3.22
C SER A 100 15.84 0.43 3.56
N ASP A 101 15.67 1.72 3.83
CA ASP A 101 14.46 2.25 4.48
C ASP A 101 13.24 2.25 3.55
N VAL A 102 13.47 2.33 2.24
CA VAL A 102 12.42 2.39 1.20
C VAL A 102 12.40 1.20 0.26
N SER A 103 13.40 0.31 0.33
CA SER A 103 13.54 -0.84 -0.59
C SER A 103 12.32 -1.79 -0.59
N VAL A 104 11.75 -2.08 0.59
CA VAL A 104 10.58 -2.96 0.73
C VAL A 104 9.33 -2.32 0.13
N SER A 105 9.10 -1.02 0.40
CA SER A 105 7.99 -0.26 -0.18
C SER A 105 8.10 -0.20 -1.70
N PHE A 106 9.30 0.09 -2.22
CA PHE A 106 9.54 0.20 -3.65
C PHE A 106 9.25 -1.12 -4.37
N ILE A 107 9.80 -2.23 -3.87
CA ILE A 107 9.58 -3.57 -4.46
C ILE A 107 8.10 -3.94 -4.41
N LEU A 108 7.42 -3.69 -3.30
CA LEU A 108 6.00 -3.99 -3.14
C LEU A 108 5.14 -3.20 -4.13
N ASN A 109 5.34 -1.88 -4.22
CA ASN A 109 4.60 -1.03 -5.15
C ASN A 109 4.90 -1.40 -6.62
N ALA A 110 6.15 -1.76 -6.95
CA ALA A 110 6.53 -2.24 -8.27
C ALA A 110 5.78 -3.51 -8.67
N ILE A 111 5.75 -4.52 -7.77
CA ILE A 111 5.04 -5.77 -8.01
C ILE A 111 3.54 -5.52 -8.20
N ILE A 112 2.94 -4.69 -7.34
CA ILE A 112 1.51 -4.35 -7.43
C ILE A 112 1.20 -3.67 -8.77
N LEU A 113 2.02 -2.70 -9.20
CA LEU A 113 1.82 -2.00 -10.47
C LEU A 113 1.96 -2.95 -11.67
N ILE A 114 2.98 -3.83 -11.66
CA ILE A 114 3.16 -4.84 -12.71
C ILE A 114 1.92 -5.74 -12.79
N TYR A 115 1.42 -6.24 -11.66
CA TYR A 115 0.21 -7.07 -11.62
C TYR A 115 -1.02 -6.31 -12.11
N CYS A 116 -1.15 -5.03 -11.76
CA CYS A 116 -2.23 -4.17 -12.21
C CYS A 116 -2.23 -4.00 -13.75
N LEU A 117 -1.04 -3.95 -14.37
CA LEU A 117 -0.88 -3.79 -15.81
C LEU A 117 -1.09 -5.08 -16.61
N LEU A 118 -1.14 -6.26 -15.97
CA LEU A 118 -1.35 -7.53 -16.65
C LEU A 118 -2.71 -7.56 -17.38
N PRO A 119 -2.77 -8.14 -18.60
CA PRO A 119 -3.99 -8.16 -19.41
C PRO A 119 -5.12 -8.94 -18.72
N GLY A 120 -4.81 -9.94 -17.90
CA GLY A 120 -5.80 -10.68 -17.12
C GLY A 120 -6.49 -9.82 -16.03
N VAL A 121 -5.77 -8.85 -15.47
CA VAL A 121 -6.30 -7.91 -14.46
C VAL A 121 -7.07 -6.79 -15.15
N LYS A 122 -6.55 -6.22 -16.24
CA LYS A 122 -7.27 -5.20 -17.03
C LYS A 122 -8.63 -5.70 -17.55
N LYS A 123 -8.69 -6.95 -18.02
CA LYS A 123 -9.94 -7.61 -18.43
C LYS A 123 -10.89 -7.83 -17.26
N ALA A 124 -10.37 -8.13 -16.07
CA ALA A 124 -11.17 -8.29 -14.86
C ALA A 124 -11.96 -7.02 -14.53
N PHE A 125 -11.29 -5.87 -14.65
CA PHE A 125 -11.83 -4.56 -14.36
C PHE A 125 -12.56 -3.90 -15.56
N GLU A 126 -12.76 -4.64 -16.65
CA GLU A 126 -13.41 -4.12 -17.88
C GLU A 126 -12.74 -2.84 -18.42
N VAL A 127 -11.40 -2.75 -18.30
CA VAL A 127 -10.56 -1.63 -18.75
C VAL A 127 -9.93 -1.91 -20.13
N ALA A 128 -9.85 -3.18 -20.56
CA ALA A 128 -9.31 -3.60 -21.85
C ALA A 128 -9.99 -4.88 -22.38
#